data_AF-A0A336NA37-F1
#
_entry.id   AF-A0A336NA37-F1
#
_cell.length_a   1.000
_cell.length_b   1.000
_cell.length_c   1.000
_cell.angle_alpha   90.00
_cell.angle_beta   90.00
_cell.angle_gamma   90.00
#
_symmetry.space_group_name_H-M   'P 1'
#
loop_
_entity.id
_entity.type
_entity.pdbx_description
1 polymer ?
#
loop_
_entity_poly.entity_id
_entity_poly.type
_entity_poly.pdbx_seq_one_letter_code
_entity_poly.pdbx_strand_id
1 'polypeptide(L)'
;MHCLPCVKTAEDFWKFVTAGRELGHLHVNYETVEPYPVTFKKGNPKVTEISNPEKFYYVTEMKFAKAGKENGKSDKDKTTVIYNSNITITDIPLEAYEYIVNGRPALEWVMGRQCVKTDKKSGIVNDANRYAC
;
A
#
# COMPACT_ATOMS: atom_id res chain seq x y z
N MET A 1 -33.59 7.39 -0.33
CA MET A 1 -33.23 8.73 -0.82
C MET A 1 -31.86 9.06 -0.22
N HIS A 2 -30.77 8.93 -0.98
CA HIS A 2 -29.42 9.27 -0.50
C HIS A 2 -29.11 10.65 -1.10
N CYS A 3 -29.20 11.71 -0.31
CA CYS A 3 -28.89 13.05 -0.77
C CYS A 3 -27.37 13.24 -0.84
N LEU A 4 -26.92 14.16 -1.69
CA LEU A 4 -25.55 14.64 -1.65
C LEU A 4 -25.32 15.32 -0.29
N PRO A 5 -24.22 15.00 0.42
CA PRO A 5 -23.95 15.61 1.71
C PRO A 5 -23.76 17.13 1.55
N CYS A 6 -24.56 17.90 2.29
CA CYS A 6 -24.42 19.35 2.40
C CYS A 6 -23.88 19.73 3.77
N VAL A 7 -22.93 20.65 3.81
CA VAL A 7 -22.41 21.23 5.06
C VAL A 7 -23.44 22.17 5.68
N LYS A 8 -23.54 22.19 7.02
CA LYS A 8 -24.61 22.91 7.74
C LYS A 8 -24.33 24.41 7.91
N THR A 9 -23.06 24.81 7.96
CA THR A 9 -22.64 26.20 8.20
C THR A 9 -21.54 26.63 7.24
N ALA A 10 -21.41 27.95 7.02
CA ALA A 10 -20.32 28.52 6.23
C ALA A 10 -18.95 28.34 6.90
N GLU A 11 -18.89 28.34 8.24
CA GLU A 11 -17.65 28.08 8.97
C GLU A 11 -17.15 26.64 8.72
N ASP A 12 -18.05 25.66 8.83
CA ASP A 12 -17.72 24.26 8.54
C ASP A 12 -17.30 24.09 7.07
N PHE A 13 -17.97 24.78 6.14
CA PHE A 13 -17.58 24.77 4.73
C PHE A 13 -16.11 25.12 4.53
N TRP A 14 -15.64 26.21 5.14
CA TRP A 14 -14.24 26.63 5.00
C TRP A 14 -13.26 25.66 5.67
N LYS A 15 -13.62 25.04 6.80
CA LYS A 15 -12.83 23.96 7.41
C LYS A 15 -12.66 22.78 6.46
N PHE A 16 -13.74 22.35 5.79
CA PHE A 16 -13.69 21.30 4.78
C PHE A 16 -12.91 21.70 3.52
N VAL A 17 -12.99 22.95 3.07
CA VAL A 17 -12.20 23.44 1.93
C VAL A 17 -10.71 23.36 2.23
N THR A 18 -10.27 23.80 3.40
CA THR A 18 -8.85 23.74 3.79
C THR A 18 -8.37 22.31 3.91
N ALA A 19 -9.05 21.48 4.72
CA ALA A 19 -8.69 20.07 4.87
C ALA A 19 -8.76 19.30 3.54
N GLY A 20 -9.75 19.60 2.69
CA GLY A 20 -9.92 18.99 1.37
C GLY A 20 -8.79 19.33 0.40
N ARG A 21 -8.23 20.55 0.46
CA ARG A 21 -7.06 20.92 -0.34
C ARG A 21 -5.81 20.18 0.11
N GLU A 22 -5.57 20.08 1.41
CA GLU A 22 -4.44 19.34 1.98
C GLU A 22 -4.53 17.85 1.63
N LEU A 23 -5.70 17.23 1.86
CA LEU A 23 -5.95 15.85 1.48
C LEU A 23 -5.86 15.63 -0.03
N GLY A 24 -6.40 16.56 -0.84
CA GLY A 24 -6.31 16.50 -2.29
C GLY A 24 -4.86 16.50 -2.78
N HIS A 25 -4.02 17.34 -2.17
CA HIS A 25 -2.59 17.37 -2.47
C HIS A 25 -1.91 16.03 -2.16
N LEU A 26 -2.19 15.42 -1.00
CA LEU A 26 -1.64 14.12 -0.62
C LEU A 26 -2.09 13.00 -1.57
N HIS A 27 -3.37 12.97 -1.96
CA HIS A 27 -3.90 11.89 -2.81
C HIS A 27 -3.47 12.01 -4.26
N VAL A 28 -3.30 13.21 -4.81
CA VAL A 28 -2.83 13.40 -6.19
C VAL A 28 -1.33 13.14 -6.29
N ASN A 29 -0.57 13.48 -5.25
CA ASN A 29 0.88 13.37 -5.24
C ASN A 29 1.40 12.17 -4.43
N TYR A 30 0.59 11.12 -4.24
CA TYR A 30 0.90 9.98 -3.37
C TYR A 30 2.23 9.27 -3.70
N GLU A 31 2.73 9.41 -4.94
CA GLU A 31 3.99 8.83 -5.40
C GLU A 31 5.23 9.69 -5.07
N THR A 32 5.04 10.97 -4.75
CA THR A 32 6.13 11.97 -4.64
C THR A 32 6.20 12.68 -3.28
N VAL A 33 5.13 12.65 -2.49
CA VAL A 33 5.15 13.14 -1.11
C VAL A 33 6.15 12.35 -0.26
N GLU A 34 6.69 12.99 0.78
CA GLU A 34 7.66 12.35 1.68
C GLU A 34 7.07 11.07 2.31
N PRO A 35 7.66 9.89 2.08
CA PRO A 35 7.14 8.65 2.64
C PRO A 35 7.36 8.59 4.16
N TYR A 36 6.42 7.95 4.86
CA TYR A 36 6.63 7.60 6.26
C TYR A 36 7.88 6.70 6.40
N PRO A 37 8.79 6.97 7.36
CA PRO A 37 10.00 6.19 7.53
C PRO A 37 9.66 4.78 8.01
N VAL A 38 10.06 3.77 7.24
CA VAL A 38 9.88 2.36 7.60
C VAL A 38 11.24 1.67 7.81
N THR A 39 11.22 0.57 8.53
CA THR A 39 12.39 -0.28 8.72
C THR A 39 12.47 -1.33 7.62
N PHE A 40 13.66 -1.51 7.06
CA PHE A 40 13.94 -2.61 6.13
C PHE A 40 14.71 -3.70 6.86
N LYS A 41 14.00 -4.76 7.27
CA LYS A 41 14.64 -5.96 7.85
C LYS A 41 15.56 -6.67 6.85
N LYS A 42 15.26 -6.56 5.56
CA LYS A 42 16.06 -7.11 4.46
C LYS A 42 15.96 -6.22 3.24
N GLY A 43 17.07 -6.06 2.51
CA GLY A 43 17.10 -5.44 1.19
C GLY A 43 16.87 -3.94 1.20
N ASN A 44 17.37 -3.23 2.22
CA ASN A 44 17.27 -1.77 2.29
C ASN A 44 17.94 -1.13 1.06
N PRO A 45 17.19 -0.40 0.21
CA PRO A 45 17.72 0.21 -1.01
C PRO A 45 18.89 1.18 -0.79
N LYS A 46 18.97 1.82 0.39
CA LYS A 46 20.00 2.84 0.67
C LYS A 46 21.37 2.25 0.99
N VAL A 47 21.45 0.97 1.36
CA VAL A 47 22.70 0.34 1.82
C VAL A 47 23.01 -0.98 1.12
N THR A 48 22.04 -1.57 0.42
CA THR A 48 22.25 -2.81 -0.32
C THR A 48 22.87 -2.49 -1.67
N GLU A 49 23.97 -3.14 -2.02
CA GLU A 49 24.50 -3.08 -3.39
C GLU A 49 23.61 -3.92 -4.32
N ILE A 50 23.03 -3.27 -5.33
CA ILE A 50 22.04 -3.88 -6.22
C ILE A 50 22.64 -4.00 -7.62
N SER A 51 23.09 -5.21 -7.96
CA SER A 51 23.70 -5.49 -9.26
C SER A 51 22.69 -5.61 -10.41
N ASN A 52 21.43 -6.00 -10.10
CA ASN A 52 20.34 -6.07 -11.07
C ASN A 52 19.06 -5.52 -10.45
N PRO A 53 18.76 -4.22 -10.64
CA PRO A 53 17.58 -3.57 -10.08
C PRO A 53 16.26 -4.21 -10.52
N GLU A 54 16.12 -4.54 -11.80
CA GLU A 54 14.89 -5.16 -12.33
C GLU A 54 14.54 -6.44 -11.57
N LYS A 55 15.52 -7.34 -11.38
CA LYS A 55 15.33 -8.58 -10.63
C LYS A 55 15.21 -8.34 -9.13
N PHE A 56 15.92 -7.36 -8.59
CA PHE A 56 15.91 -7.07 -7.16
C PHE A 56 14.55 -6.56 -6.70
N TYR A 57 13.94 -5.68 -7.48
CA TYR A 57 12.63 -5.06 -7.21
C TYR A 57 11.45 -5.81 -7.83
N TYR A 58 11.67 -6.86 -8.64
CA TYR A 58 10.57 -7.62 -9.23
C TYR A 58 9.61 -8.18 -8.17
N VAL A 59 8.31 -7.93 -8.35
CA VAL A 59 7.23 -8.40 -7.47
C VAL A 59 6.36 -9.41 -8.18
N THR A 60 6.31 -10.64 -7.68
CA THR A 60 5.27 -11.60 -8.06
C THR A 60 3.98 -11.36 -7.27
N GLU A 61 4.10 -11.27 -5.93
CA GLU A 61 2.98 -11.05 -5.03
C GLU A 61 3.52 -10.60 -3.66
N MET A 62 2.97 -9.52 -3.10
CA MET A 62 3.29 -9.07 -1.74
C MET A 62 2.43 -9.78 -0.71
N LYS A 63 3.01 -10.06 0.47
CA LYS A 63 2.31 -10.79 1.55
C LYS A 63 2.63 -10.20 2.91
N PHE A 64 1.66 -10.25 3.82
CA PHE A 64 1.95 -10.06 5.24
C PHE A 64 2.78 -11.23 5.78
N ALA A 65 3.63 -10.95 6.77
CA ALA A 65 4.25 -12.02 7.52
C ALA A 65 3.18 -12.83 8.29
N LYS A 66 3.53 -14.05 8.68
CA LYS A 66 2.67 -14.87 9.54
C LYS A 66 2.87 -14.42 10.98
N ALA A 67 1.77 -14.13 11.69
CA ALA A 67 1.82 -14.01 13.13
C ALA A 67 2.04 -15.40 13.76
N GLY A 68 2.46 -15.41 15.03
CA GLY A 68 2.51 -16.63 15.83
C GLY A 68 1.14 -17.31 15.86
N LYS A 69 1.12 -18.64 16.08
CA LYS A 69 -0.14 -19.37 16.26
C LYS A 69 -0.70 -19.06 17.64
N GLU A 70 -1.67 -18.16 17.73
CA GLU A 70 -2.66 -18.23 18.81
C GLU A 70 -3.92 -18.91 18.26
N ASN A 71 -4.40 -19.93 18.96
CA ASN A 71 -5.69 -20.59 18.70
C ASN A 71 -5.86 -21.30 17.34
N GLY A 72 -4.77 -21.74 16.69
CA GLY A 72 -4.83 -22.57 15.49
C GLY A 72 -5.22 -21.84 14.20
N LYS A 73 -5.49 -20.53 14.27
CA LYS A 73 -5.57 -19.63 13.11
C LYS A 73 -4.24 -18.92 12.93
N SER A 74 -3.72 -18.99 11.70
CA SER A 74 -2.55 -18.21 11.30
C SER A 74 -2.99 -16.78 11.07
N ASP A 75 -2.98 -15.95 12.11
CA ASP A 75 -3.19 -14.52 11.93
C ASP A 75 -2.04 -13.92 11.12
N LYS A 76 -2.31 -12.81 10.45
CA LYS A 76 -1.32 -12.10 9.64
C LYS A 76 -0.69 -11.01 10.50
N ASP A 77 0.63 -10.95 10.52
CA ASP A 77 1.35 -9.82 11.10
C ASP A 77 1.31 -8.65 10.13
N LYS A 78 0.44 -7.67 10.43
CA LYS A 78 0.29 -6.45 9.63
C LYS A 78 1.39 -5.42 9.87
N THR A 79 2.28 -5.62 10.83
CA THR A 79 3.45 -4.73 11.01
C THR A 79 4.56 -5.05 10.00
N THR A 80 4.47 -6.19 9.31
CA THR A 80 5.49 -6.67 8.38
C THR A 80 4.91 -7.01 7.00
N VAL A 81 5.45 -6.39 5.95
CA VAL A 81 5.18 -6.72 4.56
C VAL A 81 6.41 -7.35 3.92
N ILE A 82 6.22 -8.55 3.37
CA ILE A 82 7.16 -9.22 2.49
C ILE A 82 6.87 -8.71 1.07
N TYR A 83 7.74 -7.84 0.57
CA TYR A 83 7.62 -7.26 -0.77
C TYR A 83 8.00 -8.29 -1.84
N ASN A 84 9.16 -8.96 -1.66
CA ASN A 84 9.60 -10.11 -2.44
C ASN A 84 10.66 -10.91 -1.66
N SER A 85 11.40 -11.82 -2.31
CA SER A 85 12.47 -12.59 -1.66
C SER A 85 13.65 -11.74 -1.18
N ASN A 86 13.82 -10.53 -1.69
CA ASN A 86 14.95 -9.66 -1.44
C ASN A 86 14.64 -8.60 -0.39
N ILE A 87 13.39 -8.12 -0.35
CA ILE A 87 12.98 -6.97 0.45
C ILE A 87 11.90 -7.35 1.46
N THR A 88 12.10 -6.95 2.71
CA THR A 88 11.10 -7.10 3.79
C THR A 88 11.05 -5.82 4.60
N ILE A 89 9.84 -5.26 4.69
CA ILE A 89 9.54 -4.01 5.37
C ILE A 89 8.84 -4.34 6.69
N THR A 90 9.32 -3.77 7.79
CA THR A 90 8.81 -3.96 9.15
C THR A 90 8.44 -2.62 9.79
N ASP A 91 7.85 -2.70 10.98
CA ASP A 91 7.45 -1.55 11.80
C ASP A 91 6.44 -0.64 11.09
N ILE A 92 5.58 -1.24 10.24
CA ILE A 92 4.47 -0.52 9.62
C ILE A 92 3.41 -0.26 10.70
N PRO A 93 3.04 1.00 10.97
CA PRO A 93 2.06 1.35 11.99
C PRO A 93 0.69 0.74 11.66
N LEU A 94 -0.01 0.21 12.67
CA LEU A 94 -1.31 -0.44 12.45
C LEU A 94 -2.40 0.57 12.05
N GLU A 95 -2.24 1.82 12.47
CA GLU A 95 -3.09 2.96 12.13
C GLU A 95 -3.09 3.22 10.61
N ALA A 96 -2.03 2.84 9.88
CA ALA A 96 -2.00 2.96 8.42
C ALA A 96 -3.09 2.10 7.73
N TYR A 97 -3.60 1.07 8.40
CA TYR A 97 -4.68 0.22 7.86
C TYR A 97 -6.08 0.80 8.12
N GLU A 98 -6.22 1.84 8.94
CA GLU A 98 -7.50 2.51 9.19
C GLU A 98 -7.93 3.40 8.02
N TYR A 99 -6.99 3.82 7.18
CA TYR A 99 -7.29 4.52 5.94
C TYR A 99 -7.87 3.55 4.88
N ILE A 100 -9.20 3.49 4.86
CA ILE A 100 -9.99 2.58 4.02
C ILE A 100 -10.53 3.31 2.80
N VAL A 101 -10.28 2.74 1.62
CA VAL A 101 -10.84 3.21 0.34
C VAL A 101 -11.66 2.08 -0.25
N ASN A 102 -12.95 2.31 -0.51
CA ASN A 102 -13.86 1.31 -1.08
C ASN A 102 -13.84 -0.06 -0.36
N GLY A 103 -13.90 -0.03 0.98
CA GLY A 103 -14.01 -1.23 1.82
C GLY A 103 -12.71 -2.02 2.05
N ARG A 104 -11.55 -1.49 1.62
CA ARG A 104 -10.24 -2.11 1.89
C ARG A 104 -9.18 -1.06 2.28
N PRO A 105 -8.23 -1.37 3.17
CA PRO A 105 -7.09 -0.50 3.46
C PRO A 105 -6.29 -0.13 2.20
N ALA A 106 -5.82 1.11 2.10
CA ALA A 106 -5.08 1.57 0.93
C ALA A 106 -3.81 0.75 0.62
N LEU A 107 -3.04 0.36 1.65
CA LEU A 107 -1.87 -0.49 1.47
C LEU A 107 -2.24 -1.88 0.92
N GLU A 108 -3.36 -2.46 1.36
CA GLU A 108 -3.84 -3.74 0.85
C GLU A 108 -4.35 -3.64 -0.61
N TRP A 109 -4.78 -2.46 -1.06
CA TRP A 109 -5.03 -2.20 -2.48
C TRP A 109 -3.74 -2.28 -3.30
N VAL A 110 -2.66 -1.63 -2.82
CA VAL A 110 -1.35 -1.65 -3.49
C VAL A 110 -0.84 -3.08 -3.58
N MET A 111 -0.80 -3.81 -2.45
CA MET A 111 -0.36 -5.22 -2.42
C MET A 111 -1.16 -6.11 -3.36
N GLY A 112 -2.47 -5.86 -3.49
CA GLY A 112 -3.36 -6.65 -4.34
C GLY A 112 -3.28 -6.31 -5.84
N ARG A 113 -2.83 -5.10 -6.20
CA ARG A 113 -2.71 -4.63 -7.59
C ARG A 113 -1.30 -4.77 -8.14
N GLN A 114 -0.28 -4.50 -7.33
CA GLN A 114 1.13 -4.63 -7.67
C GLN A 114 1.58 -6.10 -7.56
N CYS A 115 1.18 -6.89 -8.55
CA CYS A 115 1.43 -8.33 -8.60
C CYS A 115 1.39 -8.82 -10.05
N VAL A 116 1.83 -10.06 -10.25
CA VAL A 116 1.68 -10.78 -11.51
C VAL A 116 0.47 -11.67 -11.43
N LYS A 117 -0.51 -11.47 -12.32
CA LYS A 117 -1.73 -12.26 -12.39
C LYS A 117 -2.05 -12.65 -13.82
N THR A 118 -2.36 -13.92 -14.02
CA THR A 118 -2.86 -14.42 -15.31
C THR A 118 -4.37 -14.59 -15.22
N ASP A 119 -5.11 -13.94 -16.12
CA ASP A 119 -6.53 -14.20 -16.25
C ASP A 119 -6.75 -15.62 -16.80
N LYS A 120 -7.50 -16.44 -16.08
CA LYS A 120 -7.66 -17.87 -16.41
C LYS A 120 -8.43 -18.11 -17.70
N LYS A 121 -9.32 -17.18 -18.08
CA LYS A 121 -10.19 -17.35 -19.25
C LYS A 121 -9.47 -16.97 -20.55
N SER A 122 -8.77 -15.84 -20.53
CA SER A 122 -8.06 -15.30 -21.70
C SER A 122 -6.60 -15.74 -21.80
N GLY A 123 -5.98 -16.16 -20.69
CA GLY A 123 -4.55 -16.43 -20.62
C GLY A 123 -3.67 -15.18 -20.58
N ILE A 124 -4.26 -13.98 -20.57
CA ILE A 124 -3.51 -12.72 -20.57
C ILE A 124 -2.83 -12.53 -19.21
N VAL A 125 -1.52 -12.30 -19.26
CA VAL A 125 -0.69 -11.99 -18.08
C VAL A 125 -0.68 -10.48 -17.86
N ASN A 126 -1.21 -10.07 -16.71
CA ASN A 126 -1.02 -8.73 -16.18
C ASN A 126 0.18 -8.75 -15.23
N ASP A 127 1.30 -8.20 -15.68
CA ASP A 127 2.53 -8.04 -14.91
C ASP A 127 2.71 -6.55 -14.59
N ALA A 128 2.44 -6.18 -13.34
CA ALA A 128 2.53 -4.79 -12.89
C ALA A 128 3.97 -4.21 -12.97
N ASN A 129 5.00 -5.06 -12.93
CA ASN A 129 6.39 -4.62 -13.03
C ASN A 129 6.71 -4.01 -14.40
N ARG A 130 5.95 -4.35 -15.44
CA ARG A 130 6.13 -3.78 -16.80
C ARG A 130 5.67 -2.32 -16.92
N TYR A 131 4.95 -1.82 -15.92
CA TYR A 131 4.52 -0.42 -15.85
C TYR A 131 5.51 0.44 -15.06
N ALA A 132 6.32 -0.17 -14.18
CA ALA A 132 7.37 0.53 -13.45
C ALA A 132 8.56 0.76 -14.40
N CYS A 133 8.76 2.02 -14.79
CA CYS A 133 9.90 2.48 -15.58
C CYS A 133 11.11 2.75 -14.68
#